data_AF-A0A2G2JJ31-F1
#
_entry.id   AF-A0A2G2JJ31-F1
#
_cell.length_a   1.000
_cell.length_b   1.000
_cell.length_c   1.000
_cell.angle_alpha   90.00
_cell.angle_beta   90.00
_cell.angle_gamma   90.00
#
_symmetry.space_group_name_H-M   'P 1'
#
loop_
_entity.id
_entity.type
_entity.pdbx_description
1 polymer ?
#
loop_
_entity_poly.entity_id
_entity_poly.type
_entity_poly.pdbx_seq_one_letter_code
_entity_poly.pdbx_strand_id
1 'polypeptide(L)'
;MFEELRCPNETCYGWVSEVEESSNSKFYGCGSCGNVWRNLDQLSESIEHIITKYAYRQKVYLKSNNVWQGVDIDDEPEDYEELVASEWNNV
;
A
#
# COMPACT_ATOMS: atom_id res chain seq x y z
N MET A 1 14.27 3.10 9.86
CA MET A 1 13.24 3.90 9.17
C MET A 1 12.24 2.86 8.70
N PHE A 2 11.00 2.87 9.19
CA PHE A 2 10.00 1.92 8.69
C PHE A 2 9.68 2.36 7.27
N GLU A 3 9.97 1.49 6.31
CA GLU A 3 9.81 1.75 4.88
C GLU A 3 8.32 2.00 4.58
N GLU A 4 8.03 3.17 4.01
CA GLU A 4 6.67 3.64 3.77
C GLU A 4 5.98 2.72 2.75
N LEU A 5 4.84 2.15 3.11
CA LEU A 5 4.07 1.30 2.20
C LEU A 5 3.28 2.19 1.23
N ARG A 6 3.36 1.91 -0.07
CA ARG A 6 2.38 2.46 -1.03
C ARG A 6 0.98 1.97 -0.67
N CYS A 7 -0.02 2.78 -1.00
CA CYS A 7 -1.42 2.48 -0.75
C CYS A 7 -1.86 1.29 -1.62
N PRO A 8 -2.43 0.22 -1.04
CA PRO A 8 -2.94 -0.90 -1.82
C PRO A 8 -4.36 -0.66 -2.35
N ASN A 9 -4.91 0.55 -2.20
CA ASN A 9 -6.22 0.87 -2.79
C ASN A 9 -6.07 1.16 -4.28
N GLU A 10 -7.06 0.72 -5.06
CA GLU A 10 -7.10 1.00 -6.49
C GLU A 10 -7.03 2.50 -6.76
N THR A 11 -6.35 2.88 -7.84
CA THR A 11 -6.19 4.26 -8.33
C THR A 11 -5.47 5.20 -7.35
N CYS A 12 -4.97 4.67 -6.24
CA CYS A 12 -4.23 5.41 -5.24
C CYS A 12 -2.77 4.93 -5.20
N TYR A 13 -1.87 5.87 -5.45
CA TYR A 13 -0.43 5.70 -5.28
C TYR A 13 0.09 6.48 -4.06
N GLY A 14 -0.78 6.90 -3.14
CA GLY A 14 -0.38 7.55 -1.90
C GLY A 14 0.36 6.62 -0.95
N TRP A 15 0.67 7.12 0.25
CA TRP A 15 1.38 6.36 1.28
C TRP A 15 0.44 5.91 2.40
N VAL A 16 0.74 4.76 2.99
CA VAL A 16 0.10 4.27 4.20
C VAL A 16 0.85 4.83 5.41
N SER A 17 0.10 5.45 6.32
CA SER A 17 0.61 5.93 7.59
C SER A 17 0.02 5.11 8.73
N GLU A 18 0.85 4.77 9.70
CA GLU A 18 0.39 4.28 10.99
C GLU A 18 -0.14 5.45 11.83
N VAL A 19 -1.33 5.30 12.40
CA VAL A 19 -1.99 6.32 13.20
C VAL A 19 -2.33 5.74 14.56
N GLU A 20 -1.79 6.38 15.61
CA GLU A 20 -2.14 6.06 17.00
C GLU A 20 -3.52 6.63 17.32
N GLU A 21 -4.45 5.77 17.73
CA GLU A 21 -5.80 6.17 18.17
C GLU A 21 -5.86 6.28 19.70
N SER A 22 -5.12 5.41 20.40
CA SER A 22 -4.95 5.45 21.86
C SER A 22 -3.64 4.78 22.27
N SER A 23 -3.31 4.80 23.58
CA SER A 23 -2.10 4.16 24.12
C SER A 23 -1.95 2.67 23.78
N ASN A 24 -3.05 1.98 23.42
CA ASN A 24 -3.06 0.55 23.10
C ASN A 24 -3.75 0.25 21.75
N SER A 25 -4.11 1.26 20.96
CA SER A 25 -4.75 1.04 19.66
C SER A 25 -4.12 1.91 18.58
N LYS A 26 -3.93 1.29 17.42
CA LYS A 26 -3.45 1.93 16.21
C LYS A 26 -4.20 1.40 15.00
N PHE A 27 -4.26 2.20 13.96
CA PHE A 27 -4.76 1.81 12.66
C PHE A 27 -3.80 2.29 11.58
N TYR A 28 -4.03 1.85 10.35
CA TYR A 28 -3.29 2.28 9.18
C TYR A 28 -4.24 3.06 8.28
N GLY A 29 -3.79 4.16 7.71
CA GLY A 29 -4.62 4.98 6.84
C GLY A 29 -3.82 5.58 5.70
N CYS A 30 -4.49 5.83 4.57
CA CYS A 30 -3.90 6.58 3.48
C CYS A 30 -4.47 8.01 3.46
N GLY A 31 -3.60 9.01 3.63
CA GLY A 31 -4.00 10.42 3.60
C GLY A 31 -4.52 10.91 2.24
N SER A 32 -4.21 10.20 1.16
CA SER A 32 -4.59 10.59 -0.21
C SER A 32 -6.00 10.14 -0.60
N CYS A 33 -6.38 8.90 -0.26
CA CYS A 33 -7.70 8.34 -0.62
C CYS A 33 -8.64 8.17 0.58
N GLY A 34 -8.16 8.34 1.81
CA GLY A 34 -8.95 8.20 3.03
C GLY A 34 -9.28 6.76 3.43
N ASN A 35 -8.72 5.75 2.74
CA ASN A 35 -8.93 4.35 3.11
C ASN A 35 -8.24 4.03 4.45
N VAL A 36 -8.85 3.13 5.23
CA VAL A 36 -8.42 2.77 6.60
C VAL A 36 -8.39 1.26 6.76
N TRP A 37 -7.33 0.76 7.39
CA TRP A 37 -7.15 -0.62 7.83
C TRP A 37 -6.99 -0.66 9.34
N ARG A 38 -7.81 -1.46 10.03
CA ARG A 38 -7.87 -1.47 11.51
C ARG A 38 -6.73 -2.23 12.17
N ASN A 39 -6.03 -3.06 11.42
CA ASN A 39 -4.88 -3.83 11.87
C ASN A 39 -3.97 -4.16 10.68
N LEU A 40 -2.80 -4.73 10.98
CA LEU A 40 -1.80 -5.08 9.98
C LEU A 40 -2.28 -6.22 9.06
N ASP A 41 -3.12 -7.12 9.57
CA ASP A 41 -3.67 -8.24 8.78
C ASP A 41 -4.56 -7.71 7.65
N GLN A 42 -5.47 -6.77 7.94
CA GLN A 42 -6.32 -6.13 6.93
C GLN A 42 -5.51 -5.37 5.87
N LEU A 43 -4.44 -4.69 6.29
CA LEU A 43 -3.53 -4.02 5.36
C LEU A 43 -2.80 -5.05 4.48
N SER A 44 -2.32 -6.14 5.07
CA SER A 44 -1.60 -7.21 4.37
C SER A 44 -2.50 -7.93 3.36
N GLU A 45 -3.74 -8.25 3.73
CA GLU A 45 -4.75 -8.80 2.82
C GLU A 45 -5.03 -7.86 1.65
N SER A 46 -5.08 -6.55 1.90
CA SER A 46 -5.29 -5.55 0.83
C SER A 46 -4.09 -5.49 -0.12
N ILE A 47 -2.86 -5.57 0.39
CA ILE A 47 -1.64 -5.64 -0.43
C ILE A 47 -1.65 -6.91 -1.30
N GLU A 48 -2.00 -8.05 -0.72
CA GLU A 48 -2.11 -9.31 -1.47
C GLU A 48 -3.20 -9.24 -2.55
N HIS A 49 -4.34 -8.64 -2.22
CA HIS A 49 -5.44 -8.47 -3.15
C HIS A 49 -5.06 -7.58 -4.34
N ILE A 50 -4.43 -6.42 -4.08
CA ILE A 50 -4.07 -5.47 -5.15
C ILE A 50 -2.96 -6.04 -6.04
N ILE A 51 -2.00 -6.78 -5.47
CA ILE A 51 -0.97 -7.49 -6.25
C ILE A 51 -1.61 -8.56 -7.14
N THR A 52 -2.59 -9.28 -6.61
CA THR A 52 -3.32 -10.32 -7.38
C THR A 52 -4.11 -9.70 -8.53
N LYS A 53 -4.72 -8.53 -8.30
CA LYS A 53 -5.50 -7.81 -9.33
C LYS A 53 -4.60 -7.14 -10.38
N TYR A 54 -3.50 -6.53 -9.95
CA TYR A 54 -2.57 -5.78 -10.77
C TYR A 54 -1.13 -6.20 -10.48
N ALA A 55 -0.59 -7.16 -11.25
CA ALA A 55 0.71 -7.77 -10.98
C ALA A 55 1.88 -6.74 -10.88
N TYR A 56 1.81 -5.61 -11.58
CA TYR A 56 2.83 -4.56 -11.47
C TYR A 56 2.90 -3.92 -10.08
N ARG A 57 1.82 -3.97 -9.29
CA ARG A 57 1.80 -3.45 -7.91
C ARG A 57 2.82 -4.16 -7.02
N GLN A 58 3.20 -5.40 -7.34
CA GLN A 58 4.26 -6.10 -6.60
C GLN A 58 5.60 -5.36 -6.62
N LYS A 59 5.87 -4.56 -7.66
CA LYS A 59 7.17 -3.88 -7.82
C LYS A 59 7.46 -2.85 -6.72
N VAL A 60 6.45 -2.40 -5.97
CA VAL A 60 6.64 -1.45 -4.87
C VAL A 60 6.56 -2.11 -3.48
N TYR A 61 6.46 -3.44 -3.42
CA TYR A 61 6.36 -4.19 -2.18
C TYR A 61 7.42 -5.29 -2.08
N LEU A 62 8.02 -5.41 -0.90
CA LEU A 62 8.88 -6.52 -0.50
C LEU A 62 8.18 -7.30 0.61
N LYS A 63 8.30 -8.63 0.59
CA LYS A 63 7.78 -9.51 1.66
C LYS A 63 8.95 -10.24 2.32
N SER A 64 9.14 -10.02 3.62
CA SER A 64 10.14 -10.70 4.44
C SER A 64 9.53 -11.19 5.73
N ASN A 65 9.69 -12.48 6.07
CA ASN A 65 9.13 -13.09 7.28
C ASN A 65 7.62 -12.80 7.50
N ASN A 66 6.83 -12.87 6.42
CA ASN A 66 5.39 -12.52 6.40
C ASN A 66 5.05 -11.05 6.71
N VAL A 67 6.02 -10.14 6.73
CA VAL A 67 5.81 -8.71 6.87
C VAL A 67 6.02 -8.04 5.53
N TRP A 68 5.08 -7.15 5.15
CA TRP A 68 5.19 -6.32 3.96
C TRP A 68 5.97 -5.04 4.25
N GLN A 69 6.81 -4.65 3.31
CA GLN A 69 7.61 -3.44 3.34
C GLN A 69 7.53 -2.74 1.98
N GLY A 70 7.66 -1.41 1.96
CA GLY A 70 7.86 -0.67 0.72
C GLY A 70 9.26 -0.94 0.16
N VAL A 71 9.42 -0.82 -1.16
CA VAL A 71 10.76 -0.63 -1.76
C VAL A 71 11.26 0.78 -1.50
N ASP A 72 12.55 1.04 -1.76
CA ASP A 72 13.06 2.42 -1.80
C ASP A 72 12.36 3.18 -2.94
N ILE A 73 12.09 4.48 -2.73
CA ILE A 73 11.46 5.32 -3.76
C ILE A 73 12.34 5.39 -5.02
N ASP A 74 13.66 5.31 -4.87
CA ASP A 74 14.61 5.30 -5.99
C ASP A 74 14.58 3.95 -6.77
N ASP A 75 14.02 2.89 -6.17
CA ASP A 75 13.84 1.57 -6.80
C ASP A 75 12.43 1.39 -7.39
N GLU A 76 11.51 2.33 -7.17
CA GLU A 76 10.18 2.27 -7.76
C GLU A 76 10.23 2.45 -9.29
N PRO A 77 9.35 1.77 -10.05
CA PRO A 77 9.25 2.01 -11.49
C PRO A 77 8.87 3.47 -11.79
N GLU A 78 9.56 4.11 -12.74
CA GLU A 78 9.29 5.51 -13.14
C GLU A 78 7.82 5.73 -13.57
N ASP A 79 7.19 4.71 -14.16
CA ASP A 79 5.81 4.73 -14.65
C ASP A 79 4.77 4.27 -13.61
N TYR A 80 5.18 3.97 -12.36
CA TYR A 80 4.30 3.39 -11.36
C TYR A 80 3.04 4.21 -11.11
N GLU A 81 3.18 5.52 -10.90
CA GLU A 81 2.03 6.40 -10.60
C GLU A 81 1.06 6.49 -11.79
N GLU A 82 1.57 6.47 -13.03
CA GLU A 82 0.75 6.46 -14.24
C GLU A 82 -0.02 5.14 -14.39
N LEU A 83 0.65 4.01 -14.15
CA LEU A 83 0.01 2.68 -14.16
C LEU A 83 -1.12 2.63 -13.13
N VAL A 84 -0.86 3.09 -11.90
CA VAL A 84 -1.86 3.12 -10.83
C VAL A 84 -3.03 4.05 -11.18
N ALA A 85 -2.75 5.26 -11.68
CA ALA A 85 -3.80 6.19 -12.08
C ALA A 85 -4.71 5.64 -13.19
N SER A 86 -4.26 4.63 -13.93
CA SER A 86 -4.98 3.99 -15.05
C SER A 86 -5.91 2.84 -14.63
N GLU A 87 -5.96 2.48 -13.34
CA GLU A 87 -6.71 1.31 -12.83
C GLU A 87 -8.24 1.42 -12.97
N TRP A 88 -8.80 2.61 -13.23
CA TRP A 88 -10.24 2.85 -13.44
C TRP A 88 -10.87 2.01 -14.57
N ASN A 89 -10.05 1.55 -15.52
CA ASN A 89 -10.51 0.99 -16.80
C ASN A 89 -10.68 -0.54 -16.81
N ASN A 90 -10.48 -1.23 -15.69
CA ASN A 90 -10.48 -2.70 -15.62
C ASN A 90 -11.71 -3.30 -14.91
N VAL A 91 -12.90 -2.70 -15.11
CA VAL A 91 -14.20 -3.27 -14.69
C VAL A 91 -14.90 -3.94 -15.86
#